data_AF-A0A9E0QQA3-F1
#
_entry.id   AF-A0A9E0QQA3-F1
#
_cell.length_a   1.000
_cell.length_b   1.000
_cell.length_c   1.000
_cell.angle_alpha   90.00
_cell.angle_beta   90.00
_cell.angle_gamma   90.00
#
_symmetry.space_group_name_H-M   'P 1'
#
loop_
_entity.id
_entity.type
_entity.pdbx_description
1 polymer ?
#
loop_
_entity_poly.entity_id
_entity_poly.type
_entity_poly.pdbx_seq_one_letter_code
_entity_poly.pdbx_strand_id
1 'polypeptide(L)' 'MRLGCPICGERDRREFYYQGAALARPAGEAWAPEWDDYIHNRDNPAGVTRDLWQHEQG' A
#
# COMPACT_ATOMS: atom_id res chain seq x y z
N MET A 1 0.97 17.20 -4.75
CA MET A 1 1.66 16.44 -3.68
C MET A 1 2.93 15.85 -4.27
N ARG A 2 4.00 15.77 -3.50
CA ARG A 2 5.22 15.05 -3.88
C ARG A 2 5.41 13.88 -2.94
N LEU A 3 6.01 12.81 -3.45
CA LEU A 3 6.34 11.62 -2.69
C LEU A 3 7.85 11.40 -2.79
N GLY A 4 8.47 11.07 -1.66
CA GLY A 4 9.88 10.72 -1.59
C GLY A 4 10.07 9.26 -1.99
N CYS A 5 10.44 9.02 -3.25
CA CYS A 5 10.91 7.71 -3.66
C CYS A 5 12.26 7.44 -2.97
N PRO A 6 12.43 6.31 -2.26
CA PRO A 6 13.70 5.99 -1.60
C PRO A 6 14.89 5.86 -2.56
N ILE A 7 14.63 5.65 -3.86
CA ILE A 7 15.64 5.46 -4.91
C ILE A 7 15.83 6.75 -5.72
N CYS A 8 14.73 7.43 -6.08
CA CYS A 8 14.72 8.53 -7.04
C CYS A 8 14.54 9.93 -6.40
N GLY A 9 14.34 10.00 -5.08
CA GLY A 9 14.11 11.23 -4.34
C GLY A 9 12.67 11.77 -4.50
N GLU A 10 12.51 13.08 -4.30
CA GLU A 10 11.20 13.75 -4.34
C GLU A 10 10.64 13.83 -5.77
N ARG A 11 9.51 13.18 -6.02
CA ARG A 11 8.90 13.04 -7.35
C ARG A 11 7.43 13.44 -7.32
N ASP A 12 6.86 13.72 -8.49
CA ASP A 12 5.45 14.13 -8.55
C ASP A 12 4.55 12.92 -8.25
N ARG A 13 3.49 13.11 -7.43
CA ARG A 13 2.52 12.06 -7.12
C ARG A 13 2.00 11.32 -8.37
N ARG A 14 1.88 11.99 -9.52
CA ARG A 14 1.37 11.41 -10.77
C ARG A 14 2.26 10.30 -11.33
N GLU A 15 3.49 10.18 -10.85
CA GLU A 15 4.42 9.09 -11.17
C GLU A 15 4.14 7.80 -10.38
N PHE A 16 3.26 7.87 -9.37
CA PHE A 16 3.00 6.78 -8.43
C PHE A 16 1.58 6.25 -8.54
N TYR A 17 1.46 4.94 -8.38
CA TYR A 17 0.19 4.25 -8.22
C TYR A 17 -0.06 3.92 -6.74
N TYR A 18 -1.30 4.12 -6.32
CA TYR A 18 -1.74 3.85 -4.96
C TYR A 18 -2.10 2.37 -4.81
N GLN A 19 -1.35 1.64 -3.97
CA GLN A 19 -1.53 0.20 -3.74
C GLN A 19 -2.45 -0.10 -2.53
N GLY A 20 -2.95 0.92 -1.84
CA GLY A 20 -3.82 0.76 -0.66
C GLY A 20 -3.04 0.69 0.65
N ALA A 21 -3.73 0.29 1.72
CA ALA A 21 -3.15 0.23 3.06
C ALA A 21 -1.96 -0.75 3.12
N ALA A 22 -0.94 -0.39 3.89
CA ALA A 22 0.24 -1.22 4.12
C ALA A 22 -0.05 -2.37 5.09
N LEU A 23 -0.67 -3.44 4.59
CA LEU A 23 -0.98 -4.65 5.34
C LEU A 23 0.10 -5.72 5.23
N ALA A 24 0.25 -6.52 6.29
CA ALA A 24 1.02 -7.74 6.24
C ALA A 24 0.23 -8.83 5.49
N ARG A 25 0.86 -9.41 4.46
CA ARG A 25 0.28 -10.55 3.74
C ARG A 25 0.30 -11.80 4.62
N PRO A 26 -0.80 -12.59 4.70
CA PRO A 26 -0.82 -13.86 5.40
C PRO A 26 0.23 -14.85 4.88
N ALA A 27 0.71 -15.74 5.76
CA ALA A 27 1.70 -16.76 5.42
C ALA A 27 1.05 -18.02 4.81
N GLY A 28 1.83 -18.74 3.99
CA GLY A 28 1.36 -19.95 3.31
C GLY A 28 0.40 -19.66 2.17
N GLU A 29 -0.08 -20.71 1.50
CA GLU A 29 -1.00 -20.59 0.34
C GLU A 29 -2.37 -21.24 0.60
N ALA A 30 -2.53 -21.92 1.73
CA ALA A 30 -3.79 -22.52 2.11
C ALA A 30 -4.77 -21.44 2.60
N TRP A 31 -6.06 -21.63 2.29
CA TRP A 31 -7.12 -20.75 2.75
C TRP A 31 -7.22 -20.72 4.28
N ALA A 32 -7.42 -19.52 4.83
CA ALA A 32 -7.62 -19.28 6.25
C ALA A 32 -8.45 -17.98 6.45
N PRO A 33 -9.09 -17.76 7.61
CA PRO A 33 -9.82 -16.52 7.88
C PRO A 33 -8.98 -15.24 7.69
N GLU A 34 -7.67 -15.32 7.94
CA GLU A 34 -6.73 -14.23 7.72
C GLU A 34 -6.61 -13.83 6.25
N TRP A 35 -6.78 -14.78 5.32
CA TRP A 35 -6.83 -14.51 3.89
C TRP A 35 -8.08 -13.73 3.49
N ASP A 36 -9.24 -14.10 4.06
CA ASP A 36 -10.49 -13.40 3.81
C ASP A 36 -10.39 -11.93 4.25
N ASP A 37 -9.90 -11.71 5.47
CA ASP A 37 -9.69 -10.37 6.01
C ASP A 37 -8.68 -9.57 5.18
N TYR A 38 -7.52 -10.17 4.85
CA TYR A 38 -6.49 -9.52 4.03
C TYR A 38 -6.98 -9.15 2.63
N ILE A 39 -7.90 -9.90 2.04
CA ILE A 39 -8.41 -9.59 0.69
C ILE A 39 -9.50 -8.51 0.75
N HIS A 40 -10.39 -8.54 1.74
CA HIS A 40 -11.62 -7.74 1.71
C HIS A 40 -11.62 -6.51 2.64
N ASN A 41 -10.92 -6.54 3.77
CA ASN A 41 -11.08 -5.55 4.82
C ASN A 41 -9.90 -4.58 4.92
N ARG A 42 -10.17 -3.29 5.12
CA ARG A 42 -9.16 -2.25 5.35
C ARG A 42 -9.65 -1.30 6.43
N ASP A 43 -8.76 -0.91 7.34
CA ASP A 43 -9.03 0.22 8.24
C ASP A 43 -9.18 1.51 7.42
N ASN A 44 -10.17 2.33 7.77
CA ASN A 44 -10.42 3.63 7.14
C ASN A 44 -10.45 4.75 8.19
N PRO A 45 -9.34 5.02 8.88
CA PRO A 45 -9.30 6.03 9.92
C PRO A 45 -9.40 7.42 9.29
N ALA A 46 -10.16 8.31 9.93
CA ALA A 46 -10.14 9.73 9.63
C ALA A 46 -8.88 10.36 10.22
N GLY A 47 -7.75 10.28 9.51
CA GLY A 47 -6.48 10.78 9.99
C GLY A 47 -5.28 10.20 9.25
N VAL A 48 -4.17 10.05 9.97
CA VAL A 48 -2.92 9.51 9.42
C VAL A 48 -3.08 8.03 9.10
N THR A 49 -2.79 7.65 7.86
CA THR A 49 -2.75 6.26 7.37
C THR A 49 -1.33 5.86 6.98
N ARG A 50 -1.09 4.55 6.93
CA ARG A 50 0.12 3.97 6.35
C ARG A 50 -0.28 3.21 5.10
N ASP A 51 0.18 3.70 3.95
CA ASP A 51 -0.20 3.18 2.66
C ASP A 51 1.03 2.77 1.84
N LEU A 52 0.79 1.89 0.88
CA LEU A 52 1.76 1.49 -0.14
C LEU A 52 1.57 2.31 -1.40
N TRP A 53 2.69 2.78 -1.96
CA TRP A 53 2.75 3.51 -3.21
C TRP A 53 3.83 2.88 -4.09
N GLN A 54 3.52 2.61 -5.35
CA GLN A 54 4.45 2.09 -6.34
C GLN A 54 4.89 3.21 -7.27
N HIS A 55 6.19 3.40 -7.44
CA HIS A 55 6.73 4.37 -8.40
C HIS A 55 6.75 3.77 -9.81
N GLU A 56 5.62 3.82 -10.51
CA GLU A 56 5.45 3.17 -11.82
C GLU A 56 6.22 3.87 -12.95
N GLN A 57 6.57 5.14 -12.77
CA GLN A 57 7.28 5.96 -13.76
C GLN A 57 8.77 6.21 -13.43
N GLY A 58 9.35 5.50 -12.45
CA GLY A 58 10.79 5.32 -12.31
C GLY A 58 11.41 5.66 -10.97
#